data_AF-A0AAJ0HJM3-F1
#
_entry.id   AF-A0AAJ0HJM3-F1
#
_cell.length_a   1.000
_cell.length_b   1.000
_cell.length_c   1.000
_cell.angle_alpha   90.00
_cell.angle_beta   90.00
_cell.angle_gamma   90.00
#
_symmetry.space_group_name_H-M   'P 1'
#
loop_
_entity.id
_entity.type
_entity.pdbx_description
1 polymer ?
#
loop_
_entity_poly.entity_id
_entity_poly.type
_entity_poly.pdbx_seq_one_letter_code
_entity_poly.pdbx_strand_id
1 'polypeptide(L)'
;MGCNESKEDIDPQEPLLSASEAHRDDCSIPMSPRMGQPKPLTQAAAAQISTQHERLILELLPVKDARQFHEWLSGVYVRGSWHEFLGDFLARNPLAPELDKAKISQLAKDAVNSRNPKYLMYHPDKEGWTSEDYHIRFISTVITDNLLNKGLWTDSDWKKKSLDITKAVYEVLSFLRGTTLGADAQPPRYED
;
A
#
# COMPACT_ATOMS: atom_id res chain seq x y z
N MET A 1 55.86 -15.13 29.04
CA MET A 1 55.89 -15.86 27.76
C MET A 1 54.90 -15.14 26.87
N GLY A 2 55.33 -14.14 26.10
CA GLY A 2 56.06 -14.27 24.83
C GLY A 2 55.06 -13.92 23.73
N CYS A 3 54.88 -12.64 23.41
CA CYS A 3 55.59 -11.84 22.39
C CYS A 3 55.07 -12.04 20.95
N ASN A 4 55.08 -10.91 20.20
CA ASN A 4 54.96 -10.68 18.75
C ASN A 4 53.55 -10.22 18.33
N GLU A 5 53.24 -8.94 18.04
CA GLU A 5 53.99 -7.79 17.46
C GLU A 5 54.45 -7.99 16.00
N SER A 6 53.86 -7.21 15.07
CA SER A 6 54.40 -6.59 13.82
C SER A 6 53.19 -6.02 13.03
N LYS A 7 52.93 -4.71 12.88
CA LYS A 7 53.69 -3.56 12.31
C LYS A 7 53.56 -3.49 10.77
N GLU A 8 52.61 -2.68 10.27
CA GLU A 8 52.75 -1.38 9.55
C GLU A 8 53.26 -1.49 8.11
N ASP A 9 52.53 -0.92 7.15
CA ASP A 9 53.13 -0.14 6.07
C ASP A 9 52.13 0.88 5.50
N ILE A 10 52.59 2.13 5.41
CA ILE A 10 51.92 3.36 4.94
C ILE A 10 52.71 3.83 3.71
N ASP A 11 51.97 4.25 2.66
CA ASP A 11 52.19 5.24 1.57
C ASP A 11 53.64 5.80 1.36
N PRO A 12 54.12 6.14 0.13
CA PRO A 12 53.36 7.00 -0.81
C PRO A 12 53.69 7.00 -2.32
N GLN A 13 52.89 7.71 -3.13
CA GLN A 13 53.35 8.76 -4.08
C GLN A 13 52.33 9.14 -5.17
N GLU A 14 51.81 10.36 -5.07
CA GLU A 14 51.60 11.32 -6.19
C GLU A 14 52.97 11.82 -6.71
N PRO A 15 53.10 12.31 -7.96
CA PRO A 15 53.07 13.77 -8.16
C PRO A 15 52.58 14.32 -9.53
N LEU A 16 51.83 15.43 -9.44
CA LEU A 16 52.05 16.77 -10.05
C LEU A 16 51.79 17.06 -11.56
N LEU A 17 50.76 17.93 -11.76
CA LEU A 17 50.74 19.27 -12.42
C LEU A 17 51.22 19.50 -13.87
N SER A 18 50.32 20.08 -14.68
CA SER A 18 50.47 21.39 -15.41
C SER A 18 49.18 21.65 -16.21
N ALA A 19 48.39 22.73 -15.98
CA ALA A 19 48.51 24.09 -16.56
C ALA A 19 48.48 24.09 -18.11
N SER A 20 47.76 24.93 -18.87
CA SER A 20 47.04 26.18 -18.64
C SER A 20 46.05 26.49 -19.80
N GLU A 21 45.20 27.51 -19.60
CA GLU A 21 44.69 28.53 -20.55
C GLU A 21 43.80 28.08 -21.75
N ALA A 22 42.50 28.41 -21.75
CA ALA A 22 41.85 29.69 -22.09
C ALA A 22 41.82 30.02 -23.60
N HIS A 23 40.65 29.91 -24.25
CA HIS A 23 40.10 31.00 -25.09
C HIS A 23 38.64 30.76 -25.50
N ARG A 24 38.01 31.87 -25.88
CA ARG A 24 36.59 32.19 -25.98
C ARG A 24 35.96 31.94 -27.36
N ASP A 25 34.62 31.93 -27.30
CA ASP A 25 33.61 32.47 -28.23
C ASP A 25 33.25 31.74 -29.54
N ASP A 26 31.95 31.38 -29.54
CA ASP A 26 30.92 31.67 -30.55
C ASP A 26 30.92 30.90 -31.88
N CYS A 27 29.90 30.04 -32.05
CA CYS A 27 28.87 30.24 -33.07
C CYS A 27 27.87 29.07 -33.14
N SER A 28 26.60 29.45 -33.25
CA SER A 28 25.58 28.78 -34.07
C SER A 28 24.89 27.52 -33.53
N ILE A 29 23.67 27.78 -33.03
CA ILE A 29 22.55 26.83 -32.88
C ILE A 29 22.18 26.22 -34.24
N PRO A 30 21.91 24.91 -34.31
CA PRO A 30 20.88 24.38 -35.18
C PRO A 30 19.72 23.80 -34.35
N MET A 31 18.53 24.37 -34.56
CA MET A 31 17.27 23.80 -34.09
C MET A 31 16.97 22.48 -34.81
N SER A 32 16.64 21.44 -34.04
CA SER A 32 15.65 20.38 -34.35
C SER A 32 15.67 19.28 -33.28
N PRO A 33 14.67 18.40 -33.23
CA PRO A 33 13.29 18.62 -32.85
C PRO A 33 13.04 18.16 -31.40
N ARG A 34 11.96 18.65 -30.81
CA ARG A 34 11.45 18.31 -29.47
C ARG A 34 11.23 16.80 -29.35
N MET A 35 12.24 16.07 -28.89
CA MET A 35 12.11 14.69 -28.42
C MET A 35 11.12 14.73 -27.25
N GLY A 36 9.98 14.07 -27.44
CA GLY A 36 8.91 14.01 -26.46
C GLY A 36 9.46 13.61 -25.10
N GLN A 37 9.19 14.43 -24.09
CA GLN A 37 9.43 14.06 -22.71
C GLN A 37 8.77 12.69 -22.47
N PRO A 38 9.51 11.68 -21.98
CA PRO A 38 8.86 10.48 -21.48
C PRO A 38 7.95 10.90 -20.33
N LYS A 39 6.64 10.68 -20.49
CA LYS A 39 5.67 10.71 -19.39
C LYS A 39 6.24 9.86 -18.24
N PRO A 40 6.00 10.22 -16.97
CA PRO A 40 6.42 9.37 -15.85
C PRO A 40 5.71 8.02 -15.98
N LEU A 41 6.46 7.03 -16.47
CA LEU A 41 6.00 5.66 -16.72
C LEU A 41 5.47 5.00 -15.44
N THR A 42 5.95 5.45 -14.28
CA THR A 42 5.60 4.96 -12.95
C THR A 42 4.18 5.34 -12.50
N GLN A 43 3.72 6.58 -12.71
CA GLN A 43 2.38 7.00 -12.27
C GLN A 43 1.28 6.44 -13.19
N ALA A 44 1.54 6.38 -14.50
CA ALA A 44 0.63 5.77 -15.45
C ALA A 44 0.51 4.25 -15.19
N ALA A 45 1.61 3.56 -14.89
CA ALA A 45 1.57 2.14 -14.52
C ALA A 45 0.80 1.89 -13.22
N ALA A 46 1.01 2.70 -12.18
CA ALA A 46 0.27 2.58 -10.92
C ALA A 46 -1.24 2.81 -11.11
N ALA A 47 -1.63 3.82 -11.90
CA ALA A 47 -3.03 4.08 -12.23
C ALA A 47 -3.67 2.94 -13.05
N GLN A 48 -2.92 2.34 -13.98
CA GLN A 48 -3.37 1.18 -14.75
C GLN A 48 -3.55 -0.06 -13.86
N ILE A 49 -2.61 -0.33 -12.95
CA ILE A 49 -2.70 -1.44 -11.97
C ILE A 49 -3.90 -1.23 -11.05
N SER A 50 -4.13 -0.01 -10.56
CA SER A 50 -5.30 0.33 -9.75
C SER A 50 -6.62 0.08 -10.52
N THR A 51 -6.68 0.44 -11.81
CA THR A 51 -7.86 0.23 -12.65
C THR A 51 -8.12 -1.26 -12.89
N GLN A 52 -7.06 -2.05 -13.10
CA GLN A 52 -7.18 -3.50 -13.25
C GLN A 52 -7.61 -4.17 -11.95
N HIS A 53 -7.05 -3.75 -10.80
CA HIS A 53 -7.42 -4.28 -9.50
C HIS A 53 -8.89 -3.97 -9.16
N GLU A 54 -9.34 -2.75 -9.44
CA GLU A 54 -10.74 -2.36 -9.30
C GLU A 54 -11.66 -3.29 -10.10
N ARG A 55 -11.34 -3.53 -11.38
CA ARG A 55 -12.13 -4.43 -12.22
C ARG A 55 -12.24 -5.84 -11.63
N LEU A 56 -11.13 -6.39 -11.13
CA LEU A 56 -11.13 -7.70 -10.48
C LEU A 56 -11.99 -7.71 -9.20
N ILE A 57 -11.95 -6.63 -8.40
CA ILE A 57 -12.78 -6.51 -7.19
C ILE A 57 -14.27 -6.46 -7.53
N LEU A 58 -14.64 -5.77 -8.61
CA LEU A 58 -16.03 -5.72 -9.08
C LEU A 58 -16.57 -7.11 -9.46
N GLU A 59 -15.71 -8.04 -9.88
CA GLU A 59 -16.09 -9.43 -10.17
C GLU A 59 -16.30 -10.26 -8.88
N LEU A 60 -15.74 -9.84 -7.75
CA LEU A 60 -15.83 -10.53 -6.46
C LEU A 60 -17.02 -10.07 -5.60
N LEU A 61 -17.46 -8.82 -5.78
CA LEU A 61 -18.47 -8.17 -4.94
C LEU A 61 -19.85 -8.17 -5.63
N PRO A 62 -20.95 -8.23 -4.87
CA PRO A 62 -22.31 -8.13 -5.42
C PRO A 62 -22.70 -6.68 -5.73
N VAL A 63 -21.83 -5.93 -6.42
CA VAL A 63 -22.04 -4.53 -6.84
C VAL A 63 -22.29 -4.48 -8.35
N LYS A 64 -23.11 -3.53 -8.79
CA LYS A 64 -23.53 -3.42 -10.19
C LYS A 64 -22.46 -2.80 -11.09
N ASP A 65 -21.78 -1.78 -10.58
CA ASP A 65 -20.81 -0.98 -11.33
C ASP A 65 -19.80 -0.31 -10.40
N ALA A 66 -18.78 0.30 -11.01
CA ALA A 66 -17.73 1.04 -10.32
C ALA A 66 -18.29 2.17 -9.42
N ARG A 67 -19.35 2.86 -9.87
CA ARG A 67 -19.92 3.96 -9.08
C ARG A 67 -20.50 3.44 -7.77
N GLN A 68 -21.27 2.37 -7.80
CA GLN A 68 -21.81 1.76 -6.59
C GLN A 68 -20.70 1.25 -5.67
N PHE A 69 -19.62 0.72 -6.24
CA PHE A 69 -18.44 0.32 -5.47
C PHE A 69 -17.81 1.50 -4.73
N HIS A 70 -17.53 2.62 -5.40
CA HIS A 70 -16.99 3.83 -4.76
C HIS A 70 -17.93 4.45 -3.73
N GLU A 71 -19.25 4.43 -3.98
CA GLU A 71 -20.26 4.84 -3.00
C GLU A 71 -20.23 3.93 -1.76
N TRP A 72 -20.05 2.63 -1.93
CA TRP A 72 -19.90 1.68 -0.81
C TRP A 72 -18.59 1.88 -0.04
N LEU A 73 -17.46 2.09 -0.73
CA LEU A 73 -16.16 2.38 -0.10
C LEU A 73 -16.18 3.66 0.74
N SER A 74 -16.83 4.70 0.23
CA SER A 74 -16.97 5.99 0.94
C SER A 74 -18.09 5.97 1.99
N GLY A 75 -18.89 4.90 2.02
CA GLY A 75 -20.02 4.72 2.92
C GLY A 75 -19.63 4.25 4.31
N VAL A 76 -20.66 4.09 5.15
CA VAL A 76 -20.54 3.77 6.59
C VAL A 76 -19.89 2.40 6.85
N TYR A 77 -19.98 1.47 5.89
CA TYR A 77 -19.51 0.09 6.05
C TYR A 77 -17.99 -0.07 5.96
N VAL A 78 -17.31 0.83 5.26
CA VAL A 78 -15.88 0.70 4.95
C VAL A 78 -15.10 1.87 5.51
N ARG A 79 -15.62 3.09 5.37
CA ARG A 79 -14.87 4.32 5.67
C ARG A 79 -14.39 4.41 7.11
N GLY A 80 -15.22 4.02 8.08
CA GLY A 80 -14.86 4.03 9.49
C GLY A 80 -13.68 3.08 9.79
N SER A 81 -13.84 1.81 9.40
CA SER A 81 -12.81 0.78 9.53
C SER A 81 -11.53 1.14 8.78
N TRP A 82 -11.64 1.79 7.62
CA TRP A 82 -10.49 2.26 6.85
C TRP A 82 -9.73 3.37 7.57
N HIS A 83 -10.41 4.36 8.11
CA HIS A 83 -9.76 5.41 8.91
C HIS A 83 -9.10 4.85 10.19
N GLU A 84 -9.74 3.89 10.86
CA GLU A 84 -9.15 3.17 12.00
C GLU A 84 -7.84 2.49 11.56
N PHE A 85 -7.87 1.73 10.46
CA PHE A 85 -6.69 1.06 9.92
C PHE A 85 -5.57 2.04 9.51
N LEU A 86 -5.93 3.17 8.90
CA LEU A 86 -4.98 4.22 8.55
C LEU A 86 -4.30 4.83 9.78
N GLY A 87 -5.09 5.29 10.75
CA GLY A 87 -4.59 5.99 11.93
C GLY A 87 -3.80 5.10 12.88
N ASP A 88 -4.28 3.87 13.10
CA ASP A 88 -3.70 3.01 14.13
C ASP A 88 -2.55 2.16 13.59
N PHE A 89 -2.62 1.73 12.33
CA PHE A 89 -1.62 0.85 11.74
C PHE A 89 -0.73 1.55 10.70
N LEU A 90 -1.28 2.07 9.60
CA LEU A 90 -0.46 2.57 8.49
C LEU A 90 0.29 3.85 8.82
N ALA A 91 -0.25 4.74 9.64
CA ALA A 91 0.46 5.94 10.08
C ALA A 91 1.77 5.62 10.81
N ARG A 92 1.84 4.46 11.47
CA ARG A 92 3.03 3.96 12.18
C ARG A 92 3.86 3.00 11.33
N ASN A 93 3.25 2.38 10.32
CA ASN A 93 3.85 1.33 9.49
C ASN A 93 3.55 1.55 8.00
N PRO A 94 3.97 2.67 7.39
CA PRO A 94 3.56 3.03 6.02
C PRO A 94 4.07 2.04 4.97
N LEU A 95 5.20 1.39 5.24
CA LEU A 95 5.85 0.42 4.35
C LEU A 95 5.62 -1.03 4.79
N ALA A 96 4.61 -1.30 5.62
CA ALA A 96 4.30 -2.66 6.05
C ALA A 96 4.07 -3.57 4.82
N PRO A 97 4.68 -4.77 4.75
CA PRO A 97 4.43 -5.67 3.64
C PRO A 97 2.97 -6.10 3.61
N GLU A 98 2.54 -6.53 2.43
CA GLU A 98 1.25 -7.20 2.30
C GLU A 98 1.32 -8.59 2.96
N LEU A 99 0.25 -8.96 3.66
CA LEU A 99 0.20 -10.23 4.39
C LEU A 99 -0.31 -11.36 3.49
N ASP A 100 -0.16 -12.60 3.93
CA ASP A 100 -0.69 -13.74 3.18
C ASP A 100 -2.24 -13.71 3.18
N LYS A 101 -2.83 -13.45 2.01
CA LYS A 101 -4.28 -13.36 1.83
C LYS A 101 -5.00 -14.59 2.34
N ALA A 102 -4.49 -15.80 2.08
CA ALA A 102 -5.17 -17.04 2.44
C ALA A 102 -5.26 -17.19 3.96
N LYS A 103 -4.15 -16.97 4.66
CA LYS A 103 -4.05 -16.98 6.12
C LYS A 103 -4.97 -15.93 6.74
N ILE A 104 -4.85 -14.67 6.33
CA ILE A 104 -5.63 -13.57 6.92
C ILE A 104 -7.12 -13.75 6.67
N SER A 105 -7.51 -14.17 5.47
CA SER A 105 -8.92 -14.44 5.16
C SER A 105 -9.49 -15.57 6.02
N GLN A 106 -8.71 -16.63 6.27
CA GLN A 106 -9.16 -17.73 7.12
C GLN A 106 -9.31 -17.27 8.58
N LEU A 107 -8.32 -16.54 9.12
CA LEU A 107 -8.38 -16.01 10.48
C LEU A 107 -9.54 -15.02 10.69
N ALA A 108 -9.79 -14.14 9.72
CA ALA A 108 -10.91 -13.20 9.79
C ALA A 108 -12.27 -13.89 9.69
N LYS A 109 -12.40 -14.91 8.83
CA LYS A 109 -13.61 -15.75 8.80
C LYS A 109 -13.86 -16.40 10.16
N ASP A 110 -12.81 -16.95 10.77
CA ASP A 110 -12.92 -17.60 12.08
C ASP A 110 -13.27 -16.60 13.18
N ALA A 111 -12.73 -15.38 13.12
CA ALA A 111 -13.10 -14.28 14.01
C ALA A 111 -14.57 -13.89 13.90
N VAL A 112 -15.12 -13.76 12.69
CA VAL A 112 -16.54 -13.46 12.46
C VAL A 112 -17.43 -14.60 12.98
N ASN A 113 -17.09 -15.85 12.66
CA ASN A 113 -17.87 -17.02 13.08
C ASN A 113 -17.89 -17.21 14.61
N SER A 114 -16.74 -17.01 15.26
CA SER A 114 -16.62 -17.10 16.73
C SER A 114 -17.12 -15.85 17.45
N ARG A 115 -17.52 -14.79 16.72
CA ARG A 115 -17.86 -13.47 17.26
C ARG A 115 -16.76 -12.94 18.18
N ASN A 116 -15.51 -13.07 17.77
CA ASN A 116 -14.36 -12.80 18.62
C ASN A 116 -14.36 -11.34 19.10
N PRO A 117 -14.47 -11.09 20.43
CA PRO A 117 -14.58 -9.73 20.96
C PRO A 117 -13.32 -8.90 20.74
N LYS A 118 -12.15 -9.52 20.54
CA LYS A 118 -10.90 -8.82 20.19
C LYS A 118 -11.06 -7.98 18.93
N TYR A 119 -11.81 -8.47 17.95
CA TYR A 119 -11.93 -7.82 16.63
C TYR A 119 -13.30 -7.20 16.38
N LEU A 120 -14.31 -7.46 17.21
CA LEU A 120 -15.68 -6.95 16.98
C LEU A 120 -16.11 -5.87 17.99
N MET A 121 -15.41 -5.72 19.12
CA MET A 121 -15.68 -4.65 20.08
C MET A 121 -14.77 -3.45 19.82
N TYR A 122 -15.16 -2.26 20.28
CA TYR A 122 -14.29 -1.11 20.26
C TYR A 122 -13.14 -1.30 21.27
N HIS A 123 -11.90 -1.24 20.77
CA HIS A 123 -10.69 -1.30 21.57
C HIS A 123 -9.88 -0.03 21.31
N PRO A 124 -9.88 0.96 22.23
CA PRO A 124 -9.20 2.23 22.02
C PRO A 124 -7.68 2.07 22.01
N ASP A 125 -7.13 1.26 22.92
CA ASP A 125 -5.68 1.22 23.14
C ASP A 125 -4.94 0.27 22.19
N LYS A 126 -5.64 -0.74 21.64
CA LYS A 126 -5.12 -1.79 20.74
C LYS A 126 -3.72 -2.29 21.14
N GLU A 127 -3.47 -2.37 22.44
CA GLU A 127 -2.16 -2.71 22.98
C GLU A 127 -1.78 -4.15 22.59
N GLY A 128 -0.55 -4.34 22.13
CA GLY A 128 -0.05 -5.65 21.69
C GLY A 128 -0.65 -6.15 20.37
N TRP A 129 -1.37 -5.32 19.62
CA TRP A 129 -1.88 -5.72 18.31
C TRP A 129 -0.77 -5.84 17.27
N THR A 130 -0.78 -6.97 16.57
CA THR A 130 0.11 -7.28 15.45
C THR A 130 -0.46 -6.74 14.13
N SER A 131 0.35 -6.71 13.07
CA SER A 131 -0.13 -6.39 11.71
C SER A 131 -1.30 -7.28 11.30
N GLU A 132 -1.29 -8.57 11.68
CA GLU A 132 -2.37 -9.50 11.38
C GLU A 132 -3.68 -9.07 12.07
N ASP A 133 -3.58 -8.61 13.32
CA ASP A 133 -4.74 -8.17 14.11
C ASP A 133 -5.45 -6.98 13.46
N TYR A 134 -4.70 -6.00 12.97
CA TYR A 134 -5.28 -4.84 12.27
C TYR A 134 -5.99 -5.24 10.97
N HIS A 135 -5.43 -6.19 10.20
CA HIS A 135 -6.08 -6.68 8.98
C HIS A 135 -7.34 -7.49 9.31
N ILE A 136 -7.26 -8.38 10.30
CA ILE A 136 -8.40 -9.18 10.77
C ILE A 136 -9.52 -8.26 11.28
N ARG A 137 -9.18 -7.23 12.05
CA ARG A 137 -10.12 -6.22 12.55
C ARG A 137 -10.84 -5.50 11.42
N PHE A 138 -10.11 -4.98 10.44
CA PHE A 138 -10.71 -4.32 9.29
C PHE A 138 -11.71 -5.24 8.58
N ILE A 139 -11.27 -6.44 8.21
CA ILE A 139 -12.06 -7.39 7.45
C ILE A 139 -13.30 -7.83 8.24
N SER A 140 -13.12 -8.21 9.51
CA SER A 140 -14.21 -8.71 10.36
C SER A 140 -15.27 -7.64 10.60
N THR A 141 -14.86 -6.38 10.79
CA THR A 141 -15.77 -5.25 11.02
C THR A 141 -16.58 -4.95 9.77
N VAL A 142 -15.92 -4.80 8.60
CA VAL A 142 -16.59 -4.55 7.32
C VAL A 142 -17.63 -5.63 7.02
N ILE A 143 -17.29 -6.91 7.21
CA ILE A 143 -18.21 -8.02 6.97
C ILE A 143 -19.38 -7.96 7.95
N THR A 144 -19.10 -7.84 9.25
CA THR A 144 -20.13 -7.85 10.30
C THR A 144 -21.12 -6.70 10.11
N ASP A 145 -20.63 -5.49 9.81
CA ASP A 145 -21.48 -4.32 9.61
C ASP A 145 -22.37 -4.46 8.36
N ASN A 146 -21.84 -5.04 7.28
CA ASN A 146 -22.65 -5.32 6.08
C ASN A 146 -23.74 -6.37 6.34
N LEU A 147 -23.41 -7.43 7.10
CA LEU A 147 -24.37 -8.49 7.43
C LEU A 147 -25.49 -7.98 8.34
N LEU A 148 -25.17 -7.10 9.29
CA LEU A 148 -26.15 -6.57 10.25
C LEU A 148 -27.11 -5.53 9.64
N ASN A 149 -26.65 -4.72 8.68
CA ASN A 149 -27.33 -3.48 8.30
C ASN A 149 -27.94 -3.44 6.88
N LYS A 150 -28.40 -4.57 6.35
CA LYS A 150 -28.86 -4.66 4.94
C LYS A 150 -27.79 -4.13 3.96
N GLY A 151 -26.53 -4.48 4.21
CA GLY A 151 -25.40 -4.13 3.35
C GLY A 151 -25.31 -5.03 2.11
N LEU A 152 -24.08 -5.29 1.65
CA LEU A 152 -23.84 -6.07 0.42
C LEU A 152 -24.22 -7.54 0.51
N TRP A 153 -24.15 -8.14 1.70
CA TRP A 153 -24.33 -9.57 1.89
C TRP A 153 -25.44 -9.85 2.90
N THR A 154 -26.13 -10.97 2.68
CA THR A 154 -27.08 -11.55 3.64
C THR A 154 -26.44 -12.65 4.47
N ASP A 155 -27.07 -13.05 5.58
CA ASP A 155 -26.67 -14.24 6.34
C ASP A 155 -26.61 -15.51 5.48
N SER A 156 -27.47 -15.63 4.47
CA SER A 156 -27.45 -16.76 3.53
C SER A 156 -26.18 -16.76 2.67
N ASP A 157 -25.75 -15.58 2.21
CA ASP A 157 -24.51 -15.44 1.45
C ASP A 157 -23.32 -15.82 2.31
N TRP A 158 -23.28 -15.34 3.56
CA TRP A 158 -22.23 -15.69 4.52
C TRP A 158 -22.12 -17.20 4.74
N LYS A 159 -23.25 -17.87 4.99
CA LYS A 159 -23.26 -19.33 5.22
C LYS A 159 -22.71 -20.12 4.03
N LYS A 160 -22.92 -19.65 2.80
CA LYS A 160 -22.49 -20.35 1.57
C LYS A 160 -21.08 -19.99 1.13
N LYS A 161 -20.67 -18.73 1.31
CA LYS A 161 -19.49 -18.13 0.67
C LYS A 161 -18.59 -17.36 1.62
N SER A 162 -18.66 -17.63 2.93
CA SER A 162 -17.90 -16.88 3.95
C SER A 162 -16.43 -16.63 3.59
N LEU A 163 -15.71 -17.67 3.17
CA LEU A 163 -14.29 -17.53 2.82
C LEU A 163 -14.06 -16.64 1.59
N ASP A 164 -14.91 -16.75 0.57
CA ASP A 164 -14.81 -15.93 -0.64
C ASP A 164 -15.14 -14.46 -0.36
N ILE A 165 -16.15 -14.21 0.47
CA ILE A 165 -16.48 -12.88 0.98
C ILE A 165 -15.28 -12.29 1.73
N THR A 166 -14.65 -13.10 2.59
CA THR A 166 -13.51 -12.65 3.38
C THR A 166 -12.30 -12.31 2.50
N LYS A 167 -12.03 -13.13 1.48
CA LYS A 167 -11.01 -12.85 0.47
C LYS A 167 -11.33 -11.61 -0.36
N ALA A 168 -12.59 -11.37 -0.69
CA ALA A 168 -12.99 -10.18 -1.44
C ALA A 168 -12.76 -8.89 -0.61
N VAL A 169 -13.08 -8.91 0.68
CA VAL A 169 -12.81 -7.77 1.58
C VAL A 169 -11.31 -7.58 1.80
N TYR A 170 -10.52 -8.65 1.82
CA TYR A 170 -9.06 -8.53 1.80
C TYR A 170 -8.56 -7.76 0.57
N GLU A 171 -9.05 -8.09 -0.63
CA GLU A 171 -8.68 -7.36 -1.86
C GLU A 171 -9.08 -5.89 -1.81
N VAL A 172 -10.25 -5.58 -1.22
CA VAL A 172 -10.66 -4.19 -0.97
C VAL A 172 -9.66 -3.45 -0.08
N LEU A 173 -9.18 -4.09 1.00
CA LEU A 173 -8.15 -3.52 1.85
C LEU A 173 -6.87 -3.24 1.06
N SER A 174 -6.39 -4.22 0.28
CA SER A 174 -5.18 -4.06 -0.56
C SER A 174 -5.33 -2.93 -1.58
N PHE A 175 -6.50 -2.80 -2.21
CA PHE A 175 -6.83 -1.72 -3.13
C PHE A 175 -6.79 -0.34 -2.45
N LEU A 176 -7.40 -0.19 -1.26
CA LEU A 176 -7.37 1.05 -0.50
C LEU A 176 -5.95 1.45 -0.08
N ARG A 177 -5.11 0.48 0.27
CA ARG A 177 -3.69 0.71 0.58
C ARG A 177 -2.92 1.20 -0.64
N GLY A 178 -3.08 0.54 -1.79
CA GLY A 178 -2.38 0.90 -3.03
C GLY A 178 -2.75 2.30 -3.53
N THR A 179 -4.03 2.66 -3.45
CA THR A 179 -4.53 3.97 -3.87
C THR A 179 -4.07 5.10 -2.95
N THR A 180 -3.89 4.84 -1.66
CA THR A 180 -3.41 5.85 -0.70
C THR A 180 -1.92 6.09 -0.83
N LEU A 181 -1.11 5.04 -0.92
CA LEU A 181 0.35 5.18 -1.06
C LEU A 181 0.76 5.75 -2.42
N GLY A 182 -0.04 5.52 -3.48
CA GLY A 182 0.21 6.10 -4.80
C GLY A 182 -0.07 7.61 -4.90
N ALA A 183 -0.83 8.18 -3.97
CA ALA A 183 -1.18 9.60 -3.97
C ALA A 183 -0.06 10.50 -3.40
N ASP A 184 0.78 9.96 -2.52
CA ASP A 184 1.86 10.69 -1.81
C ASP A 184 3.23 10.64 -2.51
N ALA A 185 3.31 10.14 -3.75
CA ALA A 185 4.53 10.22 -4.55
C ALA A 185 4.80 11.68 -4.95
N GLN A 186 5.49 12.40 -4.08
CA GLN A 186 5.92 13.79 -4.27
C GLN A 186 6.61 13.94 -5.64
N PRO A 187 6.17 14.89 -6.50
CA PRO A 187 6.79 15.06 -7.82
C PRO A 187 8.27 15.42 -7.65
N PRO A 188 9.17 14.95 -8.54
CA PRO A 188 10.58 15.32 -8.49
C PRO A 188 10.69 16.84 -8.42
N ARG A 189 11.28 17.37 -7.33
CA ARG A 189 11.66 18.77 -7.26
C ARG A 189 12.94 18.92 -8.07
N TYR A 190 12.82 19.57 -9.22
CA TYR A 190 13.97 20.11 -9.91
C TYR A 190 14.28 21.43 -9.20
N GLU A 191 15.31 21.44 -8.35
CA GLU A 191 15.91 22.70 -7.92
C GLU A 191 16.83 23.18 -9.05
N ASP A 192 16.76 24.49 -9.34
CA ASP A 192 17.39 25.17 -10.48
C ASP A 192 18.94 25.15 -10.43
#